data_AF-A0A6N7W2C7-F1
#
_entry.id   AF-A0A6N7W2C7-F1
#
_cell.length_a   1.000
_cell.length_b   1.000
_cell.length_c   1.000
_cell.angle_alpha   90.00
_cell.angle_beta   90.00
_cell.angle_gamma   90.00
#
_symmetry.space_group_name_H-M   'P 1'
#
loop_
_entity.id
_entity.type
_entity.pdbx_description
1 polymer ?
#
loop_
_entity_poly.entity_id
_entity_poly.type
_entity_poly.pdbx_seq_one_letter_code
_entity_poly.pdbx_strand_id
1 'polypeptide(L)'
;MEKKAETVKKPVILDLSKLTGRDLLKAESEARAERDMAPIISLSMRYQAALAASVMGIALDDLLDYPADEFTDIINQVAAFLNR
;
A
#
# COMPACT_ATOMS: atom_id res chain seq x y z
N MET A 1 37.50 -0.40 -14.69
CA MET A 1 36.12 -0.92 -14.50
C MET A 1 35.73 -0.61 -13.06
N GLU A 2 35.01 0.48 -12.86
CA GLU A 2 34.43 0.81 -11.55
C GLU A 2 33.28 -0.16 -11.27
N LYS A 3 33.39 -0.93 -10.18
CA LYS A 3 32.26 -1.72 -9.66
C LYS A 3 31.21 -0.71 -9.18
N LYS A 4 30.10 -0.55 -9.91
CA LYS A 4 28.90 0.06 -9.36
C LYS A 4 28.47 -0.79 -8.17
N ALA A 5 28.58 -0.23 -6.97
CA ALA A 5 28.01 -0.85 -5.78
C ALA A 5 26.50 -0.97 -6.00
N GLU A 6 26.02 -2.20 -6.11
CA GLU A 6 24.60 -2.50 -6.11
C GLU A 6 24.08 -2.16 -4.71
N THR A 7 23.42 -1.00 -4.59
CA THR A 7 22.75 -0.61 -3.35
C THR A 7 21.60 -1.58 -3.10
N VAL A 8 21.85 -2.58 -2.24
CA VAL A 8 20.80 -3.48 -1.74
C VAL A 8 19.82 -2.63 -0.92
N LYS A 9 18.68 -2.29 -1.53
CA LYS A 9 17.59 -1.59 -0.84
C LYS A 9 16.93 -2.59 0.12
N LYS A 10 16.85 -2.24 1.40
CA LYS A 10 16.17 -3.11 2.38
C LYS A 10 14.68 -3.13 2.06
N PRO A 11 14.01 -4.30 2.06
CA PRO A 11 12.58 -4.38 1.82
C PRO A 11 11.82 -3.66 2.93
N VAL A 12 10.83 -2.85 2.54
CA VAL A 12 9.87 -2.24 3.46
C VAL A 12 8.94 -3.36 3.95
N ILE A 13 8.84 -3.55 5.27
CA ILE A 13 7.96 -4.55 5.88
C ILE A 13 6.84 -3.83 6.63
N LEU A 14 5.59 -4.08 6.23
CA LEU A 14 4.41 -3.46 6.84
C LEU A 14 3.89 -4.26 8.04
N ASP A 15 3.68 -3.60 9.17
CA ASP A 15 3.00 -4.18 10.32
C ASP A 15 1.47 -3.98 10.22
N LEU A 16 0.87 -4.76 9.32
CA LEU A 16 -0.57 -4.71 9.03
C LEU A 16 -1.45 -5.23 10.17
N SER A 17 -0.86 -5.86 11.19
CA SER A 17 -1.57 -6.35 12.38
C SER A 17 -2.17 -5.22 13.23
N LYS A 18 -1.68 -3.99 13.03
CA LYS A 18 -2.17 -2.78 13.70
C LYS A 18 -3.45 -2.22 13.12
N LEU A 19 -3.85 -2.65 11.92
CA LEU A 19 -5.07 -2.18 11.28
C LEU A 19 -6.29 -2.64 12.06
N THR A 20 -7.19 -1.71 12.31
CA THR A 20 -8.50 -1.98 12.91
C THR A 20 -9.59 -1.97 11.83
N GLY A 21 -10.78 -2.49 12.16
CA GLY A 21 -11.93 -2.37 11.26
C GLY A 21 -12.29 -0.91 10.92
N ARG A 22 -11.97 0.05 11.79
CA ARG A 22 -12.17 1.48 11.52
C ARG A 22 -11.25 1.96 10.41
N ASP A 23 -10.00 1.49 10.38
CA ASP A 23 -9.03 1.83 9.34
C ASP A 23 -9.45 1.26 8.00
N LEU A 24 -9.96 0.02 7.99
CA LEU A 24 -10.51 -0.61 6.79
C LEU A 24 -11.70 0.19 6.24
N LEU A 25 -12.70 0.50 7.06
CA LEU A 25 -13.89 1.23 6.58
C LEU A 25 -13.57 2.66 6.16
N LYS A 26 -12.63 3.32 6.83
CA LYS A 26 -12.15 4.65 6.44
C LYS A 26 -11.48 4.61 5.06
N ALA A 27 -10.53 3.70 4.86
CA ALA A 27 -9.83 3.56 3.59
C ALA A 27 -10.78 3.17 2.45
N GLU A 28 -11.78 2.33 2.70
CA GLU A 28 -12.82 2.04 1.70
C GLU A 28 -13.61 3.30 1.35
N SER A 29 -14.09 4.04 2.36
CA SER A 29 -14.84 5.29 2.14
C SER A 29 -14.04 6.28 1.31
N GLU A 30 -12.75 6.45 1.58
CA GLU A 30 -11.85 7.33 0.82
C GLU A 30 -11.66 6.84 -0.62
N ALA A 31 -11.43 5.53 -0.83
CA ALA A 31 -11.32 4.96 -2.17
C ALA A 31 -12.62 5.15 -3.00
N ARG A 32 -13.79 4.97 -2.37
CA ARG A 32 -15.09 5.18 -3.03
C ARG A 32 -15.35 6.65 -3.33
N ALA A 33 -14.95 7.57 -2.45
CA ALA A 33 -15.04 9.01 -2.72
C ALA A 33 -14.25 9.41 -3.97
N GLU A 34 -13.10 8.77 -4.18
CA GLU A 34 -12.25 8.88 -5.37
C GLU A 34 -12.74 8.05 -6.57
N ARG A 35 -14.01 7.63 -6.55
CA ARG A 35 -14.70 6.88 -7.62
C ARG A 35 -14.04 5.55 -7.96
N ASP A 36 -13.41 4.88 -7.00
CA ASP A 36 -12.98 3.50 -7.19
C ASP A 36 -14.22 2.58 -7.34
N MET A 37 -14.32 1.94 -8.50
CA MET A 37 -15.44 1.09 -8.89
C MET A 37 -15.13 -0.40 -8.79
N ALA A 38 -14.04 -0.79 -8.11
CA ALA A 38 -13.72 -2.21 -7.93
C ALA A 38 -14.91 -2.93 -7.27
N PRO A 39 -15.42 -4.03 -7.87
CA PRO A 39 -16.57 -4.76 -7.32
C PRO A 39 -16.21 -5.50 -6.03
N ILE A 40 -14.93 -5.87 -5.88
CA ILE A 40 -14.37 -6.48 -4.68
C ILE A 40 -13.34 -5.50 -4.14
N ILE A 41 -13.61 -4.88 -2.99
CA ILE A 41 -12.78 -3.80 -2.45
C ILE A 41 -11.35 -4.26 -2.16
N SER A 42 -11.15 -5.54 -1.79
CA SER A 42 -9.81 -6.10 -1.57
C SER A 42 -8.94 -6.17 -2.82
N LEU A 43 -9.51 -6.00 -4.03
CA LEU A 43 -8.79 -5.91 -5.30
C LEU A 43 -8.51 -4.46 -5.74
N SER A 44 -9.04 -3.45 -5.04
CA SER A 44 -8.73 -2.06 -5.32
C SER A 44 -7.31 -1.73 -4.86
N MET A 45 -6.44 -1.38 -5.83
CA MET A 45 -5.10 -0.89 -5.51
C MET A 45 -5.11 0.45 -4.77
N ARG A 46 -6.15 1.27 -4.95
CA ARG A 46 -6.30 2.54 -4.22
C ARG A 46 -6.64 2.30 -2.75
N TYR A 47 -7.53 1.34 -2.48
CA TYR A 47 -7.81 0.88 -1.12
C TYR A 47 -6.57 0.26 -0.46
N GLN A 48 -5.85 -0.61 -1.18
CA GLN A 48 -4.61 -1.21 -0.70
C GLN A 48 -3.55 -0.15 -0.38
N ALA A 49 -3.40 0.87 -1.24
CA ALA A 49 -2.47 1.98 -1.03
C ALA A 49 -2.86 2.83 0.19
N ALA A 50 -4.14 3.13 0.38
CA ALA A 50 -4.62 3.89 1.54
C ALA A 50 -4.30 3.18 2.87
N LEU A 51 -4.47 1.85 2.93
CA LEU A 51 -4.08 1.06 4.09
C LEU A 51 -2.58 1.05 4.32
N ALA A 52 -1.78 0.87 3.26
CA ALA A 52 -0.32 0.93 3.34
C ALA A 52 0.15 2.29 3.88
N ALA A 53 -0.33 3.39 3.29
CA ALA A 53 0.02 4.75 3.71
C ALA A 53 -0.33 5.00 5.18
N SER A 54 -1.50 4.54 5.62
CA SER A 54 -1.94 4.62 7.02
C SER A 54 -0.97 3.89 7.97
N VAL A 55 -0.57 2.66 7.65
CA VAL A 55 0.39 1.88 8.46
C VAL A 55 1.80 2.50 8.44
N MET A 56 2.22 3.06 7.31
CA MET A 56 3.51 3.74 7.15
C MET A 56 3.54 5.11 7.83
N GLY A 57 2.37 5.69 8.14
CA GLY A 57 2.26 7.02 8.74
C GLY A 57 2.61 8.15 7.75
N ILE A 58 2.37 7.94 6.45
CA ILE A 58 2.64 8.93 5.38
C ILE A 58 1.33 9.33 4.68
N ALA A 59 1.37 10.41 3.89
CA ALA A 59 0.23 10.76 3.04
C ALA A 59 0.08 9.73 1.92
N LEU A 60 -1.16 9.50 1.46
CA LEU A 60 -1.42 8.61 0.34
C LEU A 60 -0.70 9.10 -0.93
N ASP A 61 -0.75 10.41 -1.21
CA ASP A 61 -0.09 10.99 -2.37
C ASP A 61 1.43 10.75 -2.35
N ASP A 62 2.07 10.84 -1.18
CA ASP A 62 3.50 10.52 -1.03
C ASP A 62 3.80 9.07 -1.44
N LEU A 63 2.93 8.11 -1.07
CA LEU A 63 3.08 6.71 -1.45
C LEU A 63 2.85 6.50 -2.96
N LEU A 64 1.93 7.24 -3.57
CA LEU A 64 1.64 7.14 -5.01
C LEU A 64 2.79 7.65 -5.88
N ASP A 65 3.63 8.54 -5.33
CA ASP A 65 4.83 9.06 -6.00
C ASP A 65 6.06 8.15 -5.85
N TYR A 66 5.94 7.00 -5.18
CA TYR A 66 7.04 6.05 -5.04
C TYR A 66 7.43 5.43 -6.40
N PRO A 67 8.70 4.97 -6.53
CA PRO A 67 9.09 4.10 -7.64
C PRO A 67 8.13 2.91 -7.80
N ALA A 68 7.78 2.58 -9.04
CA ALA A 68 6.74 1.59 -9.32
C ALA A 68 7.02 0.19 -8.74
N ASP A 69 8.30 -0.21 -8.70
CA ASP A 69 8.75 -1.47 -8.08
C ASP A 69 8.52 -1.45 -6.56
N GLU A 70 8.92 -0.38 -5.88
CA GLU A 70 8.72 -0.22 -4.44
C GLU A 70 7.23 -0.13 -4.08
N PHE A 71 6.45 0.63 -4.84
CA PHE A 71 5.00 0.70 -4.68
C PHE A 71 4.37 -0.69 -4.84
N THR A 72 4.75 -1.44 -5.88
CA THR A 72 4.23 -2.78 -6.14
C THR A 72 4.54 -3.75 -4.99
N ASP A 73 5.75 -3.70 -4.43
CA ASP A 73 6.15 -4.54 -3.29
C ASP A 73 5.33 -4.23 -2.02
N ILE A 74 5.04 -2.95 -1.77
CA ILE A 74 4.19 -2.51 -0.67
C ILE A 74 2.74 -3.00 -0.89
N ILE A 75 2.20 -2.80 -2.09
CA ILE A 75 0.83 -3.19 -2.41
C ILE A 75 0.64 -4.71 -2.33
N ASN A 76 1.63 -5.49 -2.77
CA ASN A 76 1.60 -6.96 -2.66
C ASN A 76 1.50 -7.44 -1.21
N GLN A 77 2.12 -6.76 -0.25
CA GLN A 77 1.98 -7.09 1.17
C GLN A 77 0.55 -6.88 1.67
N VAL A 78 -0.08 -5.77 1.28
CA VAL A 78 -1.48 -5.47 1.67
C VAL A 78 -2.44 -6.43 0.98
N ALA A 79 -2.27 -6.68 -0.32
CA ALA A 79 -3.08 -7.64 -1.06
C ALA A 79 -2.99 -9.03 -0.44
N ALA A 80 -1.78 -9.49 -0.07
CA ALA A 80 -1.59 -10.75 0.61
C ALA A 80 -2.20 -10.80 2.01
N PHE A 81 -2.37 -9.66 2.70
CA PHE A 81 -3.05 -9.59 4.00
C PHE A 81 -4.58 -9.67 3.88
N LEU A 82 -5.16 -9.02 2.88
CA LEU A 82 -6.62 -8.97 2.69
C LEU A 82 -7.24 -10.27 2.16
N ASN A 83 -6.42 -11.18 1.64
CA ASN A 83 -6.86 -12.45 1.04
C ASN A 83 -6.51 -13.69 1.89
N ARG A 84 -6.28 -13.50 3.20
CA ARG A 84 -5.96 -14.59 4.14
C ARG A 84 -7.19 -15.19 4.79
#